data_AF-M2V4I5-F1
#
_entry.id   AF-M2V4I5-F1
#
_cell.length_a   1.000
_cell.length_b   1.000
_cell.length_c   1.000
_cell.angle_alpha   90.00
_cell.angle_beta   90.00
_cell.angle_gamma   90.00
#
_symmetry.space_group_name_H-M   'P 1'
#
loop_
_entity.id
_entity.type
_entity.pdbx_description
1 polymer ?
#
loop_
_entity_poly.entity_id
_entity_poly.type
_entity_poly.pdbx_seq_one_letter_code
_entity_poly.pdbx_strand_id
1 'polypeptide(L)'
;MSTATYEIIDSPADIQYLVNLLTRQYKQLRDLDIPNSPLYIDVQGVNLNRVGPISLLTLLSSSTYYLVDILQLGTIAFTTPSAQRAPAFITPNTQTQTLKSIFEDAAIPKVFFDARNASAALFVQ
;
A
#
# COMPACT_ATOMS: atom_id res chain seq x y z
N MET A 1 -11.96 3.40 25.15
CA MET A 1 -12.12 2.96 23.74
C MET A 1 -10.98 3.59 22.98
N SER A 2 -10.12 2.80 22.33
CA SER A 2 -9.07 3.35 21.45
C SER A 2 -9.75 3.97 20.23
N THR A 3 -9.53 5.26 19.99
CA THR A 3 -10.01 5.93 18.77
C THR A 3 -9.15 5.48 17.61
N ALA A 4 -9.77 4.88 16.59
CA ALA A 4 -9.08 4.61 15.34
C ALA A 4 -8.57 5.92 14.73
N THR A 5 -7.30 5.93 14.33
CA THR A 5 -6.67 7.07 13.66
C THR A 5 -6.80 6.94 12.16
N TYR A 6 -6.86 8.06 11.46
CA TYR A 6 -6.83 8.09 10.01
C TYR A 6 -5.80 9.11 9.50
N GLU A 7 -5.23 8.82 8.34
CA GLU A 7 -4.28 9.68 7.62
C GLU A 7 -4.72 9.81 6.16
N ILE A 8 -4.63 11.02 5.62
CA ILE A 8 -4.89 11.30 4.20
C ILE A 8 -3.54 11.26 3.47
N ILE A 9 -3.50 10.55 2.35
CA ILE A 9 -2.31 10.35 1.53
C ILE A 9 -2.62 10.92 0.15
N ASP A 10 -2.21 12.16 -0.09
CA ASP A 10 -2.55 12.91 -1.30
C ASP A 10 -1.33 13.53 -2.01
N SER A 11 -0.12 13.33 -1.48
CA SER A 11 1.12 13.79 -2.10
C SER A 11 2.14 12.66 -2.35
N PRO A 12 3.11 12.86 -3.26
CA PRO A 12 4.21 11.90 -3.43
C PRO A 12 4.99 11.65 -2.15
N ALA A 13 5.17 12.66 -1.31
CA ALA A 13 5.88 12.53 -0.04
C ALA A 13 5.12 11.63 0.95
N ASP A 14 3.79 11.72 0.96
CA ASP A 14 2.94 10.87 1.80
C ASP A 14 2.96 9.42 1.32
N ILE A 15 2.98 9.17 0.00
CA ILE A 15 3.17 7.81 -0.54
C ILE A 15 4.52 7.25 -0.12
N GLN A 16 5.61 8.04 -0.21
CA GLN A 16 6.92 7.60 0.25
C GLN A 16 6.90 7.25 1.74
N TYR A 17 6.23 8.07 2.55
CA TYR A 17 6.04 7.81 3.97
C TYR A 17 5.27 6.51 4.22
N LEU A 18 4.12 6.33 3.58
CA LEU A 18 3.27 5.15 3.70
C LEU A 18 4.01 3.88 3.29
N VAL A 19 4.68 3.88 2.13
CA VAL A 19 5.44 2.72 1.64
C VAL A 19 6.58 2.36 2.61
N ASN A 20 7.30 3.37 3.13
CA ASN A 20 8.34 3.14 4.14
C ASN A 20 7.78 2.51 5.42
N LEU A 21 6.63 3.01 5.89
CA LEU A 21 5.97 2.54 7.09
C LEU A 21 5.53 1.08 6.95
N LEU A 22 4.76 0.77 5.89
CA LEU A 22 4.29 -0.59 5.61
C LEU A 22 5.46 -1.56 5.42
N THR A 23 6.48 -1.17 4.65
CA THR A 23 7.68 -2.00 4.43
C THR A 23 8.35 -2.35 5.75
N ARG A 24 8.56 -1.37 6.63
CA ARG A 24 9.21 -1.60 7.94
C ARG A 24 8.38 -2.52 8.81
N GLN A 25 7.06 -2.31 8.88
CA GLN A 25 6.15 -3.15 9.65
C GLN A 25 6.22 -4.62 9.21
N TYR A 26 6.01 -4.88 7.91
CA TYR A 26 5.96 -6.25 7.38
C TYR A 26 7.32 -6.95 7.38
N LYS A 27 8.42 -6.19 7.25
CA LYS A 27 9.78 -6.73 7.39
C LYS A 27 10.08 -7.08 8.85
N GLN A 28 9.79 -6.18 9.79
CA GLN A 28 10.09 -6.39 11.22
C GLN A 28 9.37 -7.63 11.77
N LEU A 29 8.07 -7.77 11.48
CA LEU A 29 7.30 -8.92 11.95
C LEU A 29 7.82 -10.24 11.36
N ARG A 30 8.22 -10.23 10.08
CA ARG A 30 8.85 -11.37 9.40
C ARG A 30 10.19 -11.76 10.03
N ASP A 31 11.05 -10.79 10.31
CA ASP A 31 12.36 -11.03 10.95
C ASP A 31 12.21 -11.60 12.37
N LEU A 32 11.07 -11.37 13.02
CA LEU A 32 10.74 -11.88 14.35
C LEU A 32 9.93 -13.19 14.33
N ASP A 33 9.67 -13.76 13.15
CA ASP A 33 8.80 -14.94 12.97
C ASP A 33 7.38 -14.76 13.55
N ILE A 34 6.93 -13.49 13.61
CA ILE A 34 5.59 -13.14 14.06
C ILE A 34 4.67 -13.09 12.83
N PRO A 35 3.51 -13.79 12.84
CA PRO A 35 2.55 -13.69 11.75
C PRO A 35 2.14 -12.24 11.49
N ASN A 36 2.22 -11.84 10.23
CA ASN A 36 1.82 -10.51 9.81
C ASN A 36 0.31 -10.28 9.97
N SER A 37 -0.08 -9.17 10.60
CA SER A 37 -1.47 -8.71 10.51
C SER A 37 -1.82 -8.40 9.05
N PRO A 38 -2.98 -8.84 8.53
CA PRO A 38 -3.36 -8.54 7.16
C PRO A 38 -3.42 -7.04 6.87
N LEU A 39 -3.05 -6.68 5.65
CA LEU A 39 -3.38 -5.38 5.07
C LEU A 39 -4.81 -5.46 4.54
N TYR A 40 -5.73 -4.72 5.15
CA TYR A 40 -7.10 -4.63 4.67
C TYR A 40 -7.17 -3.55 3.61
N ILE A 41 -7.84 -3.85 2.50
CA ILE A 41 -7.88 -3.00 1.31
C ILE A 41 -9.32 -2.89 0.83
N ASP A 42 -9.78 -1.66 0.68
CA ASP A 42 -10.99 -1.32 -0.04
C ASP A 42 -10.64 -0.38 -1.21
N VAL A 43 -11.29 -0.60 -2.36
CA VAL A 43 -11.03 0.13 -3.60
C VAL A 43 -12.34 0.74 -4.07
N GLN A 44 -12.37 2.07 -4.17
CA GLN A 44 -13.53 2.82 -4.63
C GLN A 44 -13.21 3.50 -5.96
N GLY A 45 -14.21 3.62 -6.82
CA GLY A 45 -14.03 4.18 -8.16
C GLY A 45 -15.34 4.29 -8.91
N VAL A 46 -15.28 4.85 -10.11
CA VAL A 46 -16.44 4.98 -11.00
C VAL A 46 -16.43 3.82 -11.99
N ASN A 47 -17.52 3.04 -12.05
CA ASN A 47 -17.61 1.83 -12.87
C ASN A 47 -16.39 0.90 -12.63
N LEU A 48 -16.10 0.60 -11.36
CA LEU A 48 -14.88 -0.10 -10.94
C LEU A 48 -14.71 -1.44 -11.68
N ASN A 49 -13.81 -1.44 -12.67
CA ASN A 49 -13.44 -2.57 -13.52
C ASN A 49 -12.07 -2.26 -14.17
N ARG A 50 -11.67 -2.98 -15.24
CA ARG A 50 -10.36 -2.78 -15.91
C ARG A 50 -10.21 -1.43 -16.63
N VAL A 51 -11.30 -0.70 -16.83
CA VAL A 51 -11.36 0.54 -17.62
C VAL A 51 -11.81 1.72 -16.76
N GLY A 52 -12.64 1.47 -15.75
CA GLY A 52 -13.10 2.49 -14.81
C GLY A 52 -11.97 2.99 -13.89
N PRO A 53 -11.88 4.30 -13.60
CA PRO A 53 -10.86 4.84 -12.73
C PRO A 53 -11.07 4.46 -11.28
N ILE A 54 -9.98 4.21 -10.57
CA ILE A 54 -9.95 4.18 -9.10
C ILE A 54 -9.96 5.63 -8.62
N SER A 55 -10.82 5.96 -7.65
CA SER A 55 -10.90 7.28 -7.05
C SER A 55 -10.26 7.35 -5.67
N LEU A 56 -10.42 6.30 -4.87
CA LEU A 56 -9.93 6.25 -3.51
C LEU A 56 -9.52 4.83 -3.16
N LEU A 57 -8.44 4.71 -2.42
CA LEU A 57 -8.00 3.46 -1.82
C LEU A 57 -7.99 3.64 -0.30
N THR A 58 -8.71 2.77 0.40
CA THR A 58 -8.67 2.73 1.86
C THR A 58 -7.83 1.55 2.30
N LEU A 59 -6.80 1.81 3.08
CA LEU A 59 -5.94 0.80 3.67
C LEU A 59 -6.13 0.80 5.18
N LEU A 60 -6.27 -0.38 5.79
CA LEU A 60 -6.16 -0.52 7.23
C LEU A 60 -4.97 -1.42 7.55
N SER A 61 -4.00 -0.84 8.25
CA SER A 61 -2.83 -1.54 8.78
C SER A 61 -2.72 -1.27 10.28
N SER A 62 -2.62 -2.34 11.06
CA SER A 62 -2.64 -2.32 12.52
C SER A 62 -3.91 -1.66 13.09
N SER A 63 -3.90 -0.36 13.36
CA SER A 63 -5.06 0.39 13.87
C SER A 63 -5.22 1.77 13.22
N THR A 64 -4.56 1.98 12.08
CA THR A 64 -4.61 3.24 11.32
C THR A 64 -5.24 3.00 9.95
N TYR A 65 -6.18 3.87 9.60
CA TYR A 65 -6.75 3.95 8.26
C TYR A 65 -5.95 4.94 7.41
N TYR A 66 -5.53 4.55 6.21
CA TYR A 66 -4.90 5.42 5.23
C TYR A 66 -5.85 5.60 4.06
N LEU A 67 -6.27 6.85 3.82
CA LEU A 67 -7.13 7.23 2.71
C LEU A 67 -6.26 7.81 1.61
N VAL A 68 -5.98 7.01 0.59
CA VAL A 68 -5.11 7.40 -0.52
C VAL A 68 -5.97 8.01 -1.63
N ASP A 69 -5.72 9.29 -1.92
CA ASP A 69 -6.41 10.03 -2.98
C ASP A 69 -5.83 9.63 -4.35
N ILE A 70 -6.48 8.66 -4.99
CA ILE A 70 -6.06 8.15 -6.31
C ILE A 70 -6.48 9.11 -7.43
N LEU A 71 -7.48 9.97 -7.23
CA LEU A 71 -7.83 10.99 -8.23
C LEU A 71 -6.71 12.02 -8.37
N GLN A 72 -6.12 12.44 -7.24
CA GLN A 72 -5.01 13.39 -7.23
C GLN A 72 -3.69 12.74 -7.65
N LEU A 73 -3.40 11.55 -7.13
CA LEU A 73 -2.11 10.89 -7.33
C LEU A 73 -2.05 10.03 -8.60
N GLY A 74 -3.16 9.50 -9.10
CA GLY A 74 -3.16 8.59 -10.24
C GLY A 74 -2.13 7.45 -10.10
N THR A 75 -1.37 7.20 -11.16
CA THR A 75 -0.38 6.10 -11.21
C THR A 75 0.81 6.28 -10.26
N ILE A 76 1.11 7.51 -9.82
CA ILE A 76 2.23 7.73 -8.88
C ILE A 76 1.92 7.23 -7.48
N ALA A 77 0.64 7.01 -7.12
CA ALA A 77 0.26 6.33 -5.89
C ALA A 77 0.85 4.91 -5.79
N PHE A 78 0.94 4.21 -6.92
CA PHE A 78 1.39 2.81 -6.99
C PHE A 78 2.88 2.67 -7.29
N THR A 79 3.47 3.65 -7.98
CA THR A 79 4.83 3.57 -8.54
C THR A 79 5.87 4.41 -7.81
N THR A 80 5.46 5.30 -6.90
CA THR A 80 6.41 6.12 -6.14
C THR A 80 7.30 5.23 -5.26
N PRO A 81 8.64 5.31 -5.41
CA PRO A 81 9.57 4.48 -4.67
C PRO A 81 9.71 4.92 -3.21
N SER A 82 9.93 3.96 -2.31
CA SER A 82 10.34 4.21 -0.93
C SER A 82 11.62 5.05 -0.89
N ALA A 83 11.66 6.07 -0.03
CA ALA A 83 12.82 6.96 0.08
C ALA A 83 14.00 6.40 0.92
N GLN A 84 14.15 5.08 1.03
CA GLN A 84 15.25 4.50 1.82
C GLN A 84 16.59 5.02 1.30
N ARG A 85 17.34 5.73 2.17
CA ARG A 85 18.76 5.98 1.91
C ARG A 85 19.42 4.60 1.85
N ALA A 86 19.88 4.22 0.66
CA ALA A 86 20.76 3.07 0.53
C ALA A 86 21.92 3.28 1.52
N PRO A 87 22.22 2.33 2.43
CA PRO A 87 23.48 2.40 3.16
C PRO A 87 24.61 2.46 2.12
N ALA A 88 25.69 3.17 2.44
CA ALA A 88 26.84 3.39 1.55
C ALA A 88 27.51 2.09 1.04
N PHE A 89 27.06 0.93 1.53
CA PHE A 89 27.37 -0.39 1.02
C PHE A 89 26.12 -1.00 0.37
N ILE A 90 26.07 -0.97 -0.96
CA ILE A 90 24.99 -1.58 -1.75
C ILE A 90 24.99 -3.08 -1.47
N THR A 91 23.94 -3.56 -0.80
CA THR A 91 23.61 -4.99 -0.85
C THR A 91 22.80 -5.18 -2.13
N PRO A 92 23.20 -6.08 -3.07
CA PRO A 92 22.64 -6.17 -4.43
C PRO A 92 21.14 -6.51 -4.54
N ASN A 93 20.42 -6.62 -3.43
CA ASN A 93 19.07 -7.15 -3.32
C ASN A 93 18.10 -6.24 -2.54
N THR A 94 18.45 -4.99 -2.26
CA THR A 94 17.51 -4.02 -1.67
C THR A 94 16.62 -3.44 -2.77
N GLN A 95 15.66 -4.24 -3.24
CA GLN A 95 14.67 -3.77 -4.20
C GLN A 95 13.84 -2.65 -3.57
N THR A 96 13.88 -1.48 -4.20
CA THR A 96 13.08 -0.32 -3.81
C THR A 96 11.61 -0.71 -3.77
N GLN A 97 10.96 -0.48 -2.63
CA GLN A 97 9.55 -0.83 -2.46
C GLN A 97 8.66 0.27 -3.02
N THR A 98 7.50 -0.11 -3.54
CA THR A 98 6.40 0.77 -3.93
C THR A 98 5.10 0.20 -3.36
N LEU A 99 4.00 0.94 -3.43
CA LEU A 99 2.71 0.38 -3.02
C LEU A 99 2.32 -0.82 -3.90
N LYS A 100 2.65 -0.78 -5.20
CA LYS A 100 2.49 -1.91 -6.12
C LYS A 100 3.28 -3.15 -5.66
N SER A 101 4.57 -3.01 -5.31
CA SER A 101 5.37 -4.15 -4.86
C SER A 101 4.84 -4.74 -3.54
N ILE A 102 4.31 -3.90 -2.65
CA ILE A 102 3.66 -4.34 -1.41
C ILE A 102 2.40 -5.15 -1.70
N PHE A 103 1.58 -4.73 -2.67
CA PHE A 103 0.35 -5.45 -3.04
C PHE A 103 0.66 -6.79 -3.71
N GLU A 104 1.74 -6.84 -4.50
CA GLU A 104 2.22 -8.04 -5.19
C GLU A 104 3.03 -9.00 -4.29
N ASP A 105 3.51 -8.56 -3.11
CA ASP A 105 4.28 -9.41 -2.19
C ASP A 105 3.42 -10.53 -1.60
N ALA A 106 3.69 -11.78 -1.99
CA ALA A 106 2.98 -12.96 -1.51
C ALA A 106 3.13 -13.23 0.00
N ALA A 107 4.17 -12.69 0.65
CA ALA A 107 4.39 -12.82 2.09
C ALA A 107 3.55 -11.84 2.94
N ILE A 108 2.94 -10.83 2.30
CA ILE A 108 2.00 -9.91 2.94
C ILE A 108 0.59 -10.47 2.73
N PRO A 109 -0.16 -10.81 3.79
CA PRO A 109 -1.57 -11.17 3.67
C PRO A 109 -2.39 -9.92 3.34
N LYS A 110 -3.17 -9.98 2.26
CA LYS A 110 -4.12 -8.92 1.87
C LYS A 110 -5.55 -9.41 2.07
N VAL A 111 -6.41 -8.57 2.64
CA VAL A 111 -7.85 -8.85 2.79
C VAL A 111 -8.65 -7.82 2.01
N PHE A 112 -9.52 -8.31 1.13
CA PHE A 112 -10.51 -7.53 0.41
C PHE A 112 -11.90 -8.01 0.78
N PHE A 113 -12.86 -7.09 0.86
CA PHE A 113 -14.28 -7.44 0.86
C PHE A 113 -14.79 -7.30 -0.59
N ASP A 114 -15.16 -8.43 -1.21
CA ASP A 114 -15.47 -8.53 -2.64
C ASP A 114 -14.34 -8.10 -3.60
N ALA A 115 -13.34 -8.98 -3.75
CA ALA A 115 -12.13 -8.70 -4.53
C ALA A 115 -12.33 -8.63 -6.06
N ARG A 116 -13.51 -8.95 -6.61
CA ARG A 116 -13.68 -9.13 -8.06
C ARG A 116 -13.37 -7.85 -8.84
N ASN A 117 -14.09 -6.77 -8.53
CA ASN A 117 -13.92 -5.48 -9.21
C ASN A 117 -12.64 -4.78 -8.78
N ALA A 118 -12.28 -4.88 -7.50
CA ALA A 118 -11.03 -4.34 -6.96
C ALA A 118 -9.80 -4.93 -7.67
N SER A 119 -9.72 -6.26 -7.81
CA SER A 119 -8.61 -6.92 -8.50
C SER A 119 -8.53 -6.55 -9.98
N ALA A 120 -9.67 -6.44 -10.67
CA ALA A 120 -9.72 -6.01 -12.06
C ALA A 120 -9.22 -4.58 -12.25
N ALA A 121 -9.60 -3.66 -11.36
CA ALA A 121 -9.16 -2.27 -11.40
C ALA A 121 -7.69 -2.10 -11.02
N LEU A 122 -7.21 -2.84 -10.01
CA LEU A 122 -5.81 -2.83 -9.58
C LEU A 122 -4.85 -3.48 -10.59
N PHE A 123 -5.32 -4.44 -11.40
CA PHE A 123 -4.48 -5.14 -12.38
C PHE A 123 -3.84 -4.20 -13.41
N VAL A 124 -4.49 -3.08 -13.73
CA VAL A 124 -4.02 -2.10 -14.71
C VAL A 124 -3.24 -0.94 -14.08
N GLN A 125 -2.97 -0.99 -12.77
CA GLN A 125 -2.20 0.02 -12.03
C GLN A 125 -0.72 -0.36 -11.89
#